data_AF-A0A3M2G4X7-F1
#
_entry.id   AF-A0A3M2G4X7-F1
#
_cell.length_a   1.000
_cell.length_b   1.000
_cell.length_c   1.000
_cell.angle_alpha   90.00
_cell.angle_beta   90.00
_cell.angle_gamma   90.00
#
_symmetry.space_group_name_H-M   'P 1'
#
loop_
_entity.id
_entity.type
_entity.pdbx_description
1 polymer ?
#
loop_
_entity_poly.entity_id
_entity_poly.type
_entity_poly.pdbx_seq_one_letter_code
_entity_poly.pdbx_strand_id
1 'polypeptide(L)'
;MSKLIIPLWICCFLVFPKITPAEVVTYRDVTGVEVGWYDASYALVITLSDYQYAWGDLDFLNEDANRVAGALMEQGFEVVRVNNPDHHALTAEIQQFFDIYGQQRYSRLVVYIAGHGYTLGEMGYIVPVDTPLPQTDPTGFLATALEIKQLQHIANQAPANHVLCLIDGDLSPTRLDLNPGMVRPLSFTTSEPVRQFIISGSDHQNQWNRSMIADQFAKILYGKAGEIGKDGYLTGAEIGFYLQQRIALFSAGSQRLIFGQTGAGDVVFTTTPSLSYILATQRALMRNEFYLNLIDVTRTDDPYSWQLLTRRYMRQPLAPLKESEETRKKKAEQTGKSVFGEEYDF
;
A
#
# COMPACT_ATOMS: atom_id res chain seq x y z
N MET A 1 10.84 69.24 10.06
CA MET A 1 10.40 68.17 9.14
C MET A 1 10.88 66.83 9.69
N SER A 2 10.06 66.17 10.51
CA SER A 2 10.35 64.87 11.12
C SER A 2 9.40 63.83 10.51
N LYS A 3 9.95 62.90 9.71
CA LYS A 3 9.19 61.81 9.10
C LYS A 3 8.97 60.71 10.14
N LEU A 4 7.69 60.43 10.43
CA LEU A 4 7.23 59.34 11.27
C LEU A 4 7.28 58.04 10.42
N ILE A 5 8.08 57.07 10.84
CA ILE A 5 8.14 55.73 10.22
C ILE A 5 7.18 54.84 11.02
N ILE A 6 6.09 54.40 10.39
CA ILE A 6 5.15 53.43 10.97
C ILE A 6 5.66 52.03 10.59
N PRO A 7 5.97 51.14 11.54
CA PRO A 7 6.38 49.78 11.22
C PRO A 7 5.16 48.99 10.74
N LEU A 8 5.24 48.47 9.51
CA LEU A 8 4.28 47.56 8.92
C LEU A 8 4.40 46.21 9.64
N TRP A 9 3.55 45.96 10.63
CA TRP A 9 3.40 44.64 11.23
C TRP A 9 2.73 43.73 10.20
N ILE A 10 3.52 42.89 9.55
CA ILE A 10 3.03 41.77 8.74
C ILE A 10 2.42 40.77 9.73
N CYS A 11 1.10 40.87 9.93
CA CYS A 11 0.33 39.81 10.56
C CYS A 11 0.39 38.59 9.66
N CYS A 12 1.28 37.65 10.00
CA CYS A 12 1.26 36.29 9.48
C CYS A 12 -0.04 35.65 9.99
N PHE A 13 -1.10 35.71 9.19
CA PHE A 13 -2.32 34.96 9.46
C PHE A 13 -1.95 33.48 9.36
N LEU A 14 -1.84 32.81 10.50
CA LEU A 14 -1.93 31.36 10.57
C LEU A 14 -3.30 30.99 9.98
N VAL A 15 -3.31 30.55 8.72
CA VAL A 15 -4.50 29.96 8.10
C VAL A 15 -4.65 28.61 8.77
N PHE A 16 -5.43 28.56 9.85
CA PHE A 16 -5.90 27.28 10.38
C PHE A 16 -6.74 26.62 9.27
N PRO A 17 -6.43 25.37 8.87
CA PRO A 17 -7.29 24.66 7.93
C PRO A 17 -8.70 24.65 8.52
N LYS A 18 -9.66 25.05 7.70
CA LYS A 18 -11.07 25.07 8.09
C LYS A 18 -11.51 23.61 8.17
N ILE A 19 -11.41 23.00 9.35
CA ILE A 19 -11.87 21.63 9.59
C ILE A 19 -13.39 21.63 9.40
N THR A 20 -13.84 21.24 8.22
CA THR A 20 -15.24 20.89 8.00
C THR A 20 -15.55 19.63 8.81
N PRO A 21 -16.79 19.44 9.32
CA PRO A 21 -17.15 18.19 9.96
C PRO A 21 -16.91 17.06 8.94
N ALA A 22 -16.03 16.12 9.29
CA ALA A 22 -15.76 14.97 8.45
C ALA A 22 -17.04 14.15 8.26
N GLU A 23 -17.16 13.52 7.09
CA GLU A 23 -18.32 12.69 6.77
C GLU A 23 -18.31 11.41 7.62
N VAL A 24 -19.41 11.15 8.32
CA VAL A 24 -19.61 9.91 9.07
C VAL A 24 -19.91 8.78 8.08
N VAL A 25 -19.11 7.72 8.11
CA VAL A 25 -19.28 6.56 7.24
C VAL A 25 -19.76 5.38 8.08
N THR A 26 -20.98 4.89 7.82
CA THR A 26 -21.55 3.71 8.51
C THR A 26 -21.51 2.47 7.62
N TYR A 27 -21.15 1.32 8.19
CA TYR A 27 -21.18 0.03 7.53
C TYR A 27 -22.39 -0.76 7.99
N ARG A 28 -23.13 -1.30 7.03
CA ARG A 28 -24.26 -2.19 7.28
C ARG A 28 -24.01 -3.53 6.61
N ASP A 29 -24.39 -4.59 7.28
CA ASP A 29 -24.45 -5.89 6.64
C ASP A 29 -25.65 -5.96 5.67
N VAL A 30 -25.78 -7.08 4.96
CA VAL A 30 -26.87 -7.31 4.01
C VAL A 30 -28.25 -7.48 4.63
N THR A 31 -28.34 -7.57 5.96
CA THR A 31 -29.61 -7.51 6.68
C THR A 31 -29.97 -6.09 7.10
N GLY A 32 -29.09 -5.12 6.87
CA GLY A 32 -29.25 -3.71 7.22
C GLY A 32 -28.75 -3.36 8.64
N VAL A 33 -28.19 -4.34 9.36
CA VAL A 33 -27.66 -4.14 10.71
C VAL A 33 -26.35 -3.38 10.63
N GLU A 34 -26.20 -2.36 11.47
CA GLU A 34 -24.97 -1.59 11.57
C GLU A 34 -23.87 -2.42 12.25
N VAL A 35 -22.73 -2.51 11.58
CA VAL A 35 -21.61 -3.39 11.93
C VAL A 35 -20.30 -2.61 12.14
N GLY A 36 -20.36 -1.29 12.05
CA GLY A 36 -19.29 -0.36 12.42
C GLY A 36 -19.49 1.01 11.77
N TRP A 37 -18.71 2.00 12.20
CA TRP A 37 -18.70 3.34 11.59
C TRP A 37 -17.35 4.02 11.77
N TYR A 38 -17.14 5.10 11.00
CA TYR A 38 -16.08 6.08 11.22
C TYR A 38 -16.69 7.47 11.39
N ASP A 39 -16.23 8.19 12.40
CA ASP A 39 -16.57 9.60 12.60
C ASP A 39 -15.83 10.50 11.60
N ALA A 40 -14.67 10.05 11.14
CA ALA A 40 -13.85 10.78 10.19
C ALA A 40 -12.92 9.88 9.37
N SER A 41 -12.63 10.29 8.15
CA SER A 41 -11.71 9.60 7.23
C SER A 41 -10.72 10.60 6.65
N TYR A 42 -9.43 10.43 6.92
CA TYR A 42 -8.39 11.34 6.42
C TYR A 42 -7.29 10.57 5.70
N ALA A 43 -6.76 11.16 4.64
CA ALA A 43 -5.68 10.56 3.90
C ALA A 43 -4.54 11.54 3.64
N LEU A 44 -3.30 11.04 3.72
CA LEU A 44 -2.09 11.72 3.30
C LEU A 44 -1.54 11.01 2.07
N VAL A 45 -1.42 11.73 0.96
CA VAL A 45 -0.90 11.22 -0.31
C VAL A 45 0.35 12.01 -0.65
N ILE A 46 1.52 11.36 -0.52
CA ILE A 46 2.84 11.92 -0.77
C ILE A 46 3.44 11.33 -2.03
N THR A 47 3.97 12.18 -2.91
CA THR A 47 4.82 11.76 -4.04
C THR A 47 6.23 12.33 -3.93
N LEU A 48 7.20 11.51 -4.29
CA LEU A 48 8.62 11.86 -4.39
C LEU A 48 9.07 11.49 -5.80
N SER A 49 9.05 12.46 -6.71
CA SER A 49 9.22 12.22 -8.15
C SER A 49 10.31 13.06 -8.82
N ASP A 50 10.67 14.22 -8.27
CA ASP A 50 11.65 15.16 -8.85
C ASP A 50 12.88 15.23 -7.93
N TYR A 51 13.92 14.46 -8.26
CA TYR A 51 15.05 14.20 -7.37
C TYR A 51 16.23 15.12 -7.67
N GLN A 52 16.81 15.72 -6.63
CA GLN A 52 17.99 16.60 -6.74
C GLN A 52 19.28 15.84 -7.06
N TYR A 53 19.28 14.52 -6.81
CA TYR A 53 20.41 13.62 -7.02
C TYR A 53 20.07 12.55 -8.08
N ALA A 54 21.06 11.73 -8.45
CA ALA A 54 20.96 10.76 -9.54
C ALA A 54 20.09 9.51 -9.25
N TRP A 55 18.99 9.65 -8.50
CA TRP A 55 17.99 8.59 -8.32
C TRP A 55 17.13 8.38 -9.58
N GLY A 56 17.00 9.41 -10.42
CA GLY A 56 16.17 9.41 -11.61
C GLY A 56 14.72 9.76 -11.29
N ASP A 57 14.13 10.63 -12.11
CA ASP A 57 12.80 11.17 -11.85
C ASP A 57 11.69 10.15 -12.19
N LEU A 58 10.59 10.27 -11.45
CA LEU A 58 9.41 9.40 -11.54
C LEU A 58 8.17 10.21 -11.91
N ASP A 59 8.23 10.94 -13.03
CA ASP A 59 7.21 11.91 -13.47
C ASP A 59 5.77 11.37 -13.46
N PHE A 60 5.62 10.06 -13.71
CA PHE A 60 4.33 9.38 -13.75
C PHE A 60 3.61 9.31 -12.40
N LEU A 61 4.32 9.48 -11.28
CA LEU A 61 3.73 9.40 -9.94
C LEU A 61 2.66 10.46 -9.69
N ASN A 62 2.68 11.58 -10.42
CA ASN A 62 1.62 12.58 -10.35
C ASN A 62 0.26 12.01 -10.78
N GLU A 63 0.22 11.22 -11.86
CA GLU A 63 -1.01 10.56 -12.31
C GLU A 63 -1.46 9.49 -11.33
N ASP A 64 -0.52 8.74 -10.77
CA ASP A 64 -0.81 7.68 -9.80
C ASP A 64 -1.39 8.23 -8.51
N ALA A 65 -0.80 9.29 -7.98
CA ALA A 65 -1.30 9.96 -6.81
C ALA A 65 -2.68 10.61 -7.05
N ASN A 66 -2.95 11.12 -8.27
CA ASN A 66 -4.29 11.62 -8.61
C ASN A 66 -5.32 10.49 -8.61
N ARG A 67 -4.94 9.31 -9.09
CA ARG A 67 -5.79 8.12 -9.10
C ARG A 67 -6.09 7.61 -7.70
N VAL A 68 -5.07 7.54 -6.84
CA VAL A 68 -5.22 7.13 -5.43
C VAL A 68 -6.05 8.15 -4.65
N ALA A 69 -5.73 9.44 -4.77
CA ALA A 69 -6.47 10.51 -4.10
C ALA A 69 -7.95 10.53 -4.53
N GLY A 70 -8.24 10.44 -5.83
CA GLY A 70 -9.61 10.39 -6.33
C GLY A 70 -10.38 9.19 -5.81
N ALA A 71 -9.74 8.02 -5.73
CA ALA A 71 -10.39 6.82 -5.21
C ALA A 71 -10.65 6.89 -3.69
N LEU A 72 -9.77 7.54 -2.93
CA LEU A 72 -9.98 7.80 -1.50
C LEU A 72 -11.09 8.84 -1.28
N MET A 73 -11.16 9.90 -2.09
CA MET A 73 -12.24 10.89 -2.01
C MET A 73 -13.63 10.26 -2.24
N GLU A 74 -13.77 9.37 -3.22
CA GLU A 74 -15.03 8.60 -3.43
C GLU A 74 -15.40 7.70 -2.24
N GLN A 75 -14.43 7.36 -1.39
CA GLN A 75 -14.64 6.61 -0.16
C GLN A 75 -14.91 7.52 1.06
N GLY A 76 -15.09 8.83 0.85
CA GLY A 76 -15.38 9.80 1.91
C GLY A 76 -14.15 10.32 2.66
N PHE A 77 -12.94 10.17 2.10
CA PHE A 77 -11.73 10.71 2.72
C PHE A 77 -11.50 12.19 2.36
N GLU A 78 -11.14 12.99 3.37
CA GLU A 78 -10.46 14.26 3.15
C GLU A 78 -8.98 13.98 2.88
N VAL A 79 -8.50 14.37 1.69
CA VAL A 79 -7.15 14.02 1.22
C VAL A 79 -6.22 15.24 1.26
N VAL A 80 -5.12 15.11 2.00
CA VAL A 80 -3.97 16.02 1.97
C VAL A 80 -2.95 15.52 0.95
N ARG A 81 -2.57 16.39 0.01
CA ARG A 81 -1.59 16.13 -1.05
C ARG A 81 -0.28 16.84 -0.74
N VAL A 82 0.83 16.11 -0.77
CA VAL A 82 2.18 16.67 -0.63
C VAL A 82 3.04 16.14 -1.78
N ASN A 83 3.71 17.02 -2.53
CA ASN A 83 4.51 16.61 -3.68
C ASN A 83 5.95 17.09 -3.49
N ASN A 84 6.91 16.20 -3.74
CA ASN A 84 8.35 16.43 -3.69
C ASN A 84 8.87 17.09 -2.40
N PRO A 85 8.43 16.68 -1.20
CA PRO A 85 9.02 17.21 0.03
C PRO A 85 10.47 16.76 0.18
N ASP A 86 11.32 17.69 0.63
CA ASP A 86 12.64 17.34 1.17
C ASP A 86 12.51 16.57 2.50
N HIS A 87 13.61 16.09 3.06
CA HIS A 87 13.61 15.31 4.31
C HIS A 87 12.87 16.00 5.46
N HIS A 88 13.11 17.30 5.65
CA HIS A 88 12.52 18.06 6.76
C HIS A 88 11.02 18.23 6.56
N ALA A 89 10.60 18.60 5.34
CA ALA A 89 9.20 18.74 4.98
C ALA A 89 8.47 17.39 5.08
N LEU A 90 9.06 16.29 4.57
CA LEU A 90 8.44 14.96 4.61
C LEU A 90 8.14 14.54 6.04
N THR A 91 9.12 14.67 6.92
CA THR A 91 9.00 14.30 8.33
C THR A 91 7.96 15.18 9.04
N ALA A 92 7.98 16.50 8.77
CA ALA A 92 7.03 17.45 9.35
C ALA A 92 5.58 17.18 8.89
N GLU A 93 5.35 16.93 7.60
CA GLU A 93 4.02 16.67 7.04
C GLU A 93 3.43 15.36 7.57
N ILE A 94 4.23 14.29 7.69
CA ILE A 94 3.79 13.04 8.31
C ILE A 94 3.40 13.28 9.77
N GLN A 95 4.26 13.94 10.56
CA GLN A 95 3.99 14.20 11.97
C GLN A 95 2.74 15.06 12.14
N GLN A 96 2.65 16.16 11.39
CA GLN A 96 1.53 17.08 11.42
C GLN A 96 0.21 16.39 11.02
N PHE A 97 0.24 15.49 10.03
CA PHE A 97 -0.93 14.71 9.65
C PHE A 97 -1.45 13.87 10.82
N PHE A 98 -0.59 13.14 11.53
CA PHE A 98 -1.02 12.36 12.70
C PHE A 98 -1.39 13.24 13.90
N ASP A 99 -0.75 14.39 14.08
CA ASP A 99 -1.07 15.34 15.16
C ASP A 99 -2.43 16.01 14.96
N ILE A 100 -2.82 16.30 13.72
CA ILE A 100 -4.11 16.93 13.40
C ILE A 100 -5.22 15.87 13.30
N TYR A 101 -4.98 14.82 12.51
CA TYR A 101 -6.03 13.89 12.08
C TYR A 101 -6.03 12.58 12.88
N GLY A 102 -4.92 12.22 13.52
CA GLY A 102 -4.78 10.97 14.27
C GLY A 102 -5.33 10.98 15.69
N GLN A 103 -5.88 12.10 16.16
CA GLN A 103 -6.30 12.27 17.56
C GLN A 103 -7.72 11.74 17.85
N GLN A 104 -8.52 11.49 16.82
CA GLN A 104 -9.90 11.03 16.98
C GLN A 104 -9.97 9.51 16.95
N ARG A 105 -10.44 8.90 18.05
CA ARG A 105 -10.48 7.43 18.19
C ARG A 105 -11.21 6.73 17.04
N TYR A 106 -12.42 7.17 16.69
CA TYR A 106 -13.22 6.52 15.63
C TYR A 106 -12.89 7.05 14.23
N SER A 107 -11.66 7.49 14.00
CA SER A 107 -11.18 7.86 12.66
C SER A 107 -10.43 6.70 11.98
N ARG A 108 -10.43 6.73 10.64
CA ARG A 108 -9.50 5.94 9.82
C ARG A 108 -8.55 6.85 9.07
N LEU A 109 -7.29 6.45 9.03
CA LEU A 109 -6.23 7.15 8.32
C LEU A 109 -5.66 6.28 7.21
N VAL A 110 -5.41 6.88 6.05
CA VAL A 110 -4.63 6.26 4.97
C VAL A 110 -3.41 7.12 4.68
N VAL A 111 -2.22 6.54 4.72
CA VAL A 111 -0.98 7.20 4.31
C VAL A 111 -0.47 6.48 3.08
N TYR A 112 -0.44 7.14 1.92
CA TYR A 112 0.15 6.64 0.69
C TYR A 112 1.40 7.44 0.38
N ILE A 113 2.53 6.76 0.22
CA ILE A 113 3.82 7.38 -0.12
C ILE A 113 4.36 6.65 -1.35
N ALA A 114 4.66 7.39 -2.41
CA ALA A 114 5.25 6.85 -3.62
C ALA A 114 6.54 7.55 -3.99
N GLY A 115 7.55 6.78 -4.38
CA GLY A 115 8.88 7.28 -4.74
C GLY A 115 9.94 6.20 -4.71
N HIS A 116 11.20 6.63 -4.75
CA HIS A 116 12.33 5.73 -4.52
C HIS A 116 12.36 5.22 -3.09
N GLY A 117 12.71 3.95 -2.98
CA GLY A 117 13.05 3.29 -1.74
C GLY A 117 14.49 2.78 -1.78
N TYR A 118 15.08 2.58 -0.60
CA TYR A 118 16.38 1.93 -0.52
C TYR A 118 16.42 0.99 0.68
N THR A 119 17.03 -0.18 0.50
CA THR A 119 17.21 -1.16 1.57
C THR A 119 18.69 -1.27 1.90
N LEU A 120 19.04 -0.93 3.14
CA LEU A 120 20.38 -1.09 3.69
C LEU A 120 20.35 -2.19 4.76
N GLY A 121 20.87 -3.38 4.42
CA GLY A 121 20.77 -4.56 5.28
C GLY A 121 19.32 -5.02 5.43
N GLU A 122 18.80 -5.02 6.66
CA GLU A 122 17.38 -5.35 6.95
C GLU A 122 16.49 -4.10 7.05
N MET A 123 17.06 -2.91 6.82
CA MET A 123 16.40 -1.63 7.08
C MET A 123 15.94 -1.01 5.76
N GLY A 124 14.66 -0.64 5.69
CA GLY A 124 14.07 0.01 4.52
C GLY A 124 13.86 1.49 4.78
N TYR A 125 14.15 2.28 3.76
CA TYR A 125 14.10 3.73 3.79
C TYR A 125 13.28 4.27 2.63
N ILE A 126 12.45 5.25 2.92
CA ILE A 126 11.86 6.15 1.93
C ILE A 126 12.92 7.20 1.60
N VAL A 127 13.08 7.53 0.32
CA VAL A 127 14.11 8.47 -0.16
C VAL A 127 13.45 9.81 -0.52
N PRO A 128 13.56 10.85 0.35
CA PRO A 128 13.21 12.23 0.00
C PRO A 128 13.95 12.77 -1.23
N VAL A 129 13.41 13.83 -1.83
CA VAL A 129 13.96 14.38 -3.09
C VAL A 129 15.37 14.96 -2.95
N ASP A 130 15.76 15.37 -1.74
CA ASP A 130 17.07 15.91 -1.37
C ASP A 130 18.02 14.85 -0.78
N THR A 131 17.67 13.57 -0.83
CA THR A 131 18.52 12.51 -0.29
C THR A 131 19.61 12.12 -1.28
N PRO A 132 20.91 12.18 -0.92
CA PRO A 132 21.98 11.76 -1.82
C PRO A 132 22.06 10.23 -1.95
N LEU A 133 22.78 9.74 -2.97
CA LEU A 133 22.94 8.31 -3.16
C LEU A 133 23.85 7.69 -2.07
N PRO A 134 23.49 6.53 -1.52
CA PRO A 134 24.27 5.88 -0.47
C PRO A 134 25.66 5.43 -0.95
N GLN A 135 25.89 5.28 -2.26
CA GLN A 135 27.20 4.92 -2.82
C GLN A 135 28.17 6.11 -2.86
N THR A 136 27.66 7.33 -3.03
CA THR A 136 28.50 8.54 -3.15
C THR A 136 28.60 9.30 -1.83
N ASP A 137 27.52 9.32 -1.05
CA ASP A 137 27.47 9.98 0.26
C ASP A 137 26.63 9.14 1.25
N PRO A 138 27.22 8.08 1.85
CA PRO A 138 26.54 7.24 2.82
C PRO A 138 26.06 8.01 4.05
N THR A 139 26.81 9.03 4.48
CA THR A 139 26.48 9.82 5.67
C THR A 139 25.31 10.76 5.39
N GLY A 140 25.31 11.45 4.25
CA GLY A 140 24.18 12.26 3.81
C GLY A 140 22.92 11.43 3.58
N PHE A 141 23.06 10.23 2.99
CA PHE A 141 21.94 9.31 2.83
C PHE A 141 21.32 8.95 4.18
N LEU A 142 22.10 8.50 5.16
CA LEU A 142 21.57 8.15 6.48
C LEU A 142 21.01 9.36 7.26
N ALA A 143 21.45 10.58 6.95
CA ALA A 143 20.96 11.80 7.58
C ALA A 143 19.61 12.28 7.02
N THR A 144 19.26 11.89 5.79
CA THR A 144 18.08 12.43 5.07
C THR A 144 17.08 11.35 4.64
N ALA A 145 17.49 10.09 4.52
CA ALA A 145 16.57 8.99 4.24
C ALA A 145 15.65 8.72 5.45
N LEU A 146 14.35 8.55 5.20
CA LEU A 146 13.37 8.30 6.26
C LEU A 146 13.21 6.79 6.47
N GLU A 147 13.62 6.29 7.62
CA GLU A 147 13.46 4.87 7.97
C GLU A 147 11.98 4.51 8.15
N ILE A 148 11.53 3.42 7.52
CA ILE A 148 10.12 3.00 7.58
C ILE A 148 9.67 2.66 9.02
N LYS A 149 10.58 2.19 9.89
CA LYS A 149 10.24 1.97 11.30
C LYS A 149 9.91 3.26 12.05
N GLN A 150 10.43 4.41 11.62
CA GLN A 150 10.04 5.70 12.21
C GLN A 150 8.58 6.02 11.86
N LEU A 151 8.17 5.81 10.60
CA LEU A 151 6.76 5.89 10.21
C LEU A 151 5.90 4.88 10.99
N GLN A 152 6.38 3.65 11.19
CA GLN A 152 5.71 2.65 12.03
C GLN A 152 5.52 3.14 13.47
N HIS A 153 6.56 3.74 14.05
CA HIS A 153 6.50 4.31 15.39
C HIS A 153 5.47 5.43 15.49
N ILE A 154 5.50 6.40 14.57
CA ILE A 154 4.54 7.52 14.53
C ILE A 154 3.11 6.99 14.41
N ALA A 155 2.87 6.06 13.46
CA ALA A 155 1.55 5.46 13.27
C ALA A 155 1.07 4.75 14.55
N ASN A 156 1.93 3.99 15.23
CA ASN A 156 1.60 3.29 16.47
C ASN A 156 1.21 4.24 17.63
N GLN A 157 1.67 5.50 17.64
CA GLN A 157 1.32 6.47 18.68
C GLN A 157 -0.04 7.15 18.46
N ALA A 158 -0.59 7.10 17.24
CA ALA A 158 -1.84 7.78 16.93
C ALA A 158 -3.01 7.22 17.78
N PRO A 159 -3.87 8.04 18.41
CA PRO A 159 -5.10 7.57 19.04
C PRO A 159 -6.15 6.97 18.10
N ALA A 160 -6.11 7.28 16.81
CA ALA A 160 -7.01 6.77 15.79
C ALA A 160 -7.08 5.23 15.79
N ASN A 161 -8.28 4.67 15.63
CA ASN A 161 -8.46 3.22 15.65
C ASN A 161 -7.70 2.59 14.48
N HIS A 162 -7.86 3.10 13.26
CA HIS A 162 -7.37 2.41 12.07
C HIS A 162 -6.42 3.26 11.25
N VAL A 163 -5.23 2.73 10.97
CA VAL A 163 -4.25 3.37 10.08
C VAL A 163 -3.79 2.35 9.06
N LEU A 164 -3.81 2.73 7.79
CA LEU A 164 -3.28 1.96 6.68
C LEU A 164 -2.18 2.75 5.99
N CYS A 165 -0.95 2.26 6.02
CA CYS A 165 0.19 2.83 5.34
C CYS A 165 0.52 2.00 4.08
N LEU A 166 0.45 2.63 2.90
CA LEU A 166 0.87 2.08 1.62
C LEU A 166 2.16 2.77 1.20
N ILE A 167 3.24 2.01 1.06
CA ILE A 167 4.54 2.48 0.61
C ILE A 167 4.83 1.86 -0.76
N ASP A 168 4.87 2.69 -1.77
CA ASP A 168 4.95 2.34 -3.18
C ASP A 168 6.32 2.75 -3.72
N GLY A 169 7.31 1.88 -3.51
CA GLY A 169 8.68 2.13 -3.93
C GLY A 169 9.50 0.86 -4.11
N ASP A 170 10.72 1.05 -4.60
CA ASP A 170 11.65 -0.01 -5.01
C ASP A 170 12.38 -0.62 -3.79
N LEU A 171 11.62 -1.12 -2.81
CA LEU A 171 12.18 -1.68 -1.58
C LEU A 171 12.43 -3.18 -1.69
N SER A 172 13.63 -3.61 -1.30
CA SER A 172 13.93 -5.02 -1.04
C SER A 172 13.37 -5.43 0.34
N PRO A 173 13.35 -6.74 0.67
CA PRO A 173 12.74 -7.21 1.92
C PRO A 173 13.26 -6.44 3.14
N THR A 174 12.36 -5.70 3.77
CA THR A 174 12.65 -4.88 4.96
C THR A 174 12.05 -5.55 6.18
N ARG A 175 12.80 -5.60 7.28
CA ARG A 175 12.32 -6.18 8.54
C ARG A 175 11.50 -5.16 9.32
N LEU A 176 10.21 -5.45 9.45
CA LEU A 176 9.28 -4.71 10.31
C LEU A 176 8.67 -5.62 11.36
N ASP A 177 8.31 -5.04 12.50
CA ASP A 177 7.65 -5.77 13.60
C ASP A 177 6.15 -5.86 13.30
N LEU A 178 5.79 -6.70 12.33
CA LEU A 178 4.42 -6.89 11.86
C LEU A 178 3.99 -8.35 12.08
N ASN A 179 2.77 -8.52 12.57
CA ASN A 179 2.08 -9.80 12.48
C ASN A 179 1.51 -9.98 11.08
N PRO A 180 1.32 -11.23 10.61
CA PRO A 180 0.56 -11.47 9.39
C PRO A 180 -0.81 -10.79 9.45
N GLY A 181 -1.24 -10.17 8.35
CA GLY A 181 -2.61 -9.68 8.22
C GLY A 181 -3.61 -10.82 8.38
N MET A 182 -4.81 -10.52 8.88
CA MET A 182 -5.82 -11.55 9.13
C MET A 182 -7.22 -10.97 8.91
N VAL A 183 -7.98 -11.62 8.04
CA VAL A 183 -9.38 -11.28 7.77
C VAL A 183 -10.24 -11.77 8.93
N ARG A 184 -11.03 -10.88 9.54
CA ARG A 184 -11.88 -11.15 10.71
C ARG A 184 -13.33 -10.69 10.50
N PRO A 185 -14.32 -11.16 11.29
CA PRO A 185 -15.68 -10.66 11.26
C PRO A 185 -15.75 -9.14 11.46
N LEU A 186 -16.60 -8.46 10.68
CA LEU A 186 -16.58 -7.00 10.60
C LEU A 186 -16.82 -6.30 11.95
N SER A 187 -17.71 -6.82 12.79
CA SER A 187 -17.99 -6.28 14.13
C SER A 187 -16.78 -6.29 15.08
N PHE A 188 -15.91 -7.29 14.96
CA PHE A 188 -14.66 -7.36 15.70
C PHE A 188 -13.61 -6.42 15.08
N THR A 189 -13.52 -6.45 13.75
CA THR A 189 -12.60 -5.63 12.96
C THR A 189 -12.77 -4.14 13.21
N THR A 190 -14.01 -3.64 13.36
CA THR A 190 -14.29 -2.20 13.47
C THR A 190 -14.07 -1.62 14.87
N SER A 191 -13.92 -2.46 15.90
CA SER A 191 -13.86 -2.04 17.30
C SER A 191 -12.45 -2.02 17.90
N GLU A 192 -11.51 -2.76 17.32
CA GLU A 192 -10.13 -2.89 17.80
C GLU A 192 -9.17 -2.00 17.00
N PRO A 193 -8.13 -1.40 17.61
CA PRO A 193 -7.17 -0.61 16.85
C PRO A 193 -6.27 -1.50 15.96
N VAL A 194 -5.82 -0.93 14.84
CA VAL A 194 -4.88 -1.58 13.90
C VAL A 194 -3.97 -0.58 13.20
N ARG A 195 -2.71 -0.96 12.95
CA ARG A 195 -1.82 -0.30 11.99
C ARG A 195 -1.41 -1.32 10.94
N GLN A 196 -1.78 -1.08 9.70
CA GLN A 196 -1.51 -1.97 8.57
C GLN A 196 -0.46 -1.34 7.66
N PHE A 197 0.49 -2.15 7.21
CA PHE A 197 1.55 -1.73 6.31
C PHE A 197 1.54 -2.62 5.08
N ILE A 198 1.41 -1.98 3.92
CA ILE A 198 1.52 -2.58 2.59
C ILE A 198 2.71 -1.90 1.92
N ILE A 199 3.77 -2.66 1.67
CA ILE A 199 5.03 -2.14 1.16
C ILE A 199 5.39 -2.88 -0.10
N SER A 200 5.51 -2.14 -1.20
CA SER A 200 5.99 -2.66 -2.46
C SER A 200 7.49 -2.90 -2.43
N GLY A 201 7.91 -3.89 -3.20
CA GLY A 201 9.24 -3.96 -3.80
C GLY A 201 9.09 -3.99 -5.31
N SER A 202 8.41 -2.99 -5.86
CA SER A 202 8.19 -2.88 -7.30
C SER A 202 9.27 -2.02 -7.91
N ASP A 203 9.87 -2.49 -8.99
CA ASP A 203 10.59 -1.62 -9.91
C ASP A 203 9.56 -0.73 -10.64
N HIS A 204 9.74 0.59 -10.52
CA HIS A 204 8.94 1.60 -11.21
C HIS A 204 9.05 1.54 -12.75
N GLN A 205 10.06 0.84 -13.29
CA GLN A 205 10.22 0.61 -14.72
C GLN A 205 9.33 -0.53 -15.21
N ASN A 206 8.09 -0.21 -15.57
CA ASN A 206 7.30 -1.06 -16.43
C ASN A 206 6.98 -0.37 -17.77
N GLN A 207 6.58 -1.16 -18.76
CA GLN A 207 6.26 -0.68 -20.11
C GLN A 207 5.16 0.40 -20.16
N TRP A 208 4.48 0.66 -19.04
CA TRP A 208 3.37 1.59 -18.93
C TRP A 208 3.70 2.86 -18.15
N ASN A 209 4.91 3.00 -17.59
CA ASN A 209 5.32 4.08 -16.68
C ASN A 209 4.21 4.39 -15.65
N ARG A 210 3.75 3.37 -14.92
CA ARG A 210 2.64 3.50 -13.96
C ARG A 210 2.83 2.55 -12.79
N SER A 211 2.56 2.98 -11.57
CA SER A 211 2.54 2.08 -10.42
C SER A 211 1.40 1.07 -10.51
N MET A 212 1.77 -0.20 -10.39
CA MET A 212 0.83 -1.30 -10.28
C MET A 212 0.03 -1.25 -8.97
N ILE A 213 0.64 -0.82 -7.87
CA ILE A 213 -0.07 -0.67 -6.59
C ILE A 213 -1.08 0.45 -6.68
N ALA A 214 -0.69 1.62 -7.19
CA ALA A 214 -1.60 2.76 -7.33
C ALA A 214 -2.81 2.40 -8.21
N ASP A 215 -2.55 1.76 -9.36
CA ASP A 215 -3.60 1.32 -10.28
C ASP A 215 -4.54 0.29 -9.64
N GLN A 216 -4.01 -0.76 -9.02
CA GLN A 216 -4.82 -1.82 -8.43
C GLN A 216 -5.57 -1.33 -7.19
N PHE A 217 -4.91 -0.58 -6.29
CA PHE A 217 -5.54 -0.01 -5.10
C PHE A 217 -6.71 0.89 -5.46
N ALA A 218 -6.53 1.81 -6.42
CA ALA A 218 -7.63 2.65 -6.88
C ALA A 218 -8.75 1.84 -7.55
N LYS A 219 -8.42 0.86 -8.39
CA LYS A 219 -9.43 -0.04 -9.02
C LYS A 219 -10.27 -0.77 -7.98
N ILE A 220 -9.65 -1.23 -6.89
CA ILE A 220 -10.32 -1.90 -5.79
C ILE A 220 -11.31 -0.95 -5.12
N LEU A 221 -10.87 0.26 -4.76
CA LEU A 221 -11.72 1.26 -4.09
C LEU A 221 -12.84 1.80 -5.00
N TYR A 222 -12.65 1.83 -6.32
CA TYR A 222 -13.72 2.10 -7.28
C TYR A 222 -14.68 0.93 -7.51
N GLY A 223 -14.48 -0.22 -6.85
CA GLY A 223 -15.31 -1.42 -7.04
C GLY A 223 -15.08 -2.11 -8.40
N LYS A 224 -13.98 -1.82 -9.09
CA LYS A 224 -13.66 -2.32 -10.44
C LYS A 224 -12.77 -3.58 -10.44
N ALA A 225 -12.36 -4.06 -9.26
CA ALA A 225 -11.52 -5.25 -9.13
C ALA A 225 -12.25 -6.58 -9.37
N GLY A 226 -13.60 -6.59 -9.37
CA GLY A 226 -14.50 -7.70 -9.76
C GLY A 226 -14.49 -8.95 -8.87
N GLU A 227 -13.39 -9.22 -8.18
CA GLU A 227 -13.14 -10.47 -7.45
C GLU A 227 -13.21 -10.33 -5.92
N ILE A 228 -13.11 -9.12 -5.37
CA ILE A 228 -13.10 -8.83 -3.93
C ILE A 228 -14.20 -7.83 -3.52
N GLY A 229 -14.55 -7.81 -2.24
CA GLY A 229 -15.53 -6.86 -1.67
C GLY A 229 -16.95 -7.07 -2.15
N LYS A 230 -17.34 -8.32 -2.43
CA LYS A 230 -18.64 -8.68 -3.01
C LYS A 230 -19.80 -8.57 -2.00
N ASP A 231 -19.48 -8.45 -0.72
CA ASP A 231 -20.36 -8.37 0.43
C ASP A 231 -20.68 -6.93 0.87
N GLY A 232 -20.13 -5.92 0.17
CA GLY A 232 -20.45 -4.51 0.41
C GLY A 232 -19.42 -3.74 1.22
N TYR A 233 -18.32 -4.39 1.63
CA TYR A 233 -17.18 -3.73 2.24
C TYR A 233 -15.88 -4.38 1.80
N LEU A 234 -14.77 -3.71 2.09
CA LEU A 234 -13.42 -4.21 1.87
C LEU A 234 -12.57 -3.93 3.10
N THR A 235 -11.87 -4.94 3.57
CA THR A 235 -10.90 -4.80 4.65
C THR A 235 -9.49 -4.53 4.12
N GLY A 236 -8.67 -3.84 4.91
CA GLY A 236 -7.26 -3.64 4.60
C GLY A 236 -6.49 -4.96 4.48
N ALA A 237 -6.89 -6.01 5.23
CA ALA A 237 -6.35 -7.35 5.03
C ALA A 237 -6.71 -7.95 3.66
N GLU A 238 -7.96 -7.83 3.21
CA GLU A 238 -8.35 -8.27 1.87
C GLU A 238 -7.60 -7.51 0.78
N ILE A 239 -7.43 -6.19 0.95
CA ILE A 239 -6.62 -5.36 0.05
C ILE A 239 -5.17 -5.84 0.03
N GLY A 240 -4.55 -6.03 1.18
CA GLY A 240 -3.16 -6.50 1.30
C GLY A 240 -2.93 -7.85 0.63
N PHE A 241 -3.82 -8.82 0.90
CA PHE A 241 -3.74 -10.15 0.27
C PHE A 241 -4.00 -10.11 -1.24
N TYR A 242 -4.93 -9.27 -1.69
CA TYR A 242 -5.21 -9.12 -3.12
C TYR A 242 -4.01 -8.52 -3.85
N LEU A 243 -3.46 -7.41 -3.33
CA LEU A 243 -2.31 -6.74 -3.93
C LEU A 243 -1.08 -7.66 -3.96
N GLN A 244 -0.81 -8.38 -2.87
CA GLN A 244 0.31 -9.33 -2.80
C GLN A 244 0.24 -10.39 -3.91
N GLN A 245 -0.95 -10.92 -4.16
CA GLN A 245 -1.17 -11.93 -5.21
C GLN A 245 -1.09 -11.33 -6.61
N ARG A 246 -1.77 -10.20 -6.85
CA ARG A 246 -1.77 -9.55 -8.17
C ARG A 246 -0.36 -9.15 -8.60
N ILE A 247 0.41 -8.52 -7.71
CA ILE A 247 1.77 -8.08 -8.02
C ILE A 247 2.67 -9.29 -8.27
N ALA A 248 2.58 -10.34 -7.45
CA ALA A 248 3.33 -11.57 -7.70
C ALA A 248 2.98 -12.19 -9.05
N LEU A 249 1.71 -12.20 -9.46
CA LEU A 249 1.27 -12.72 -10.76
C LEU A 249 1.78 -11.86 -11.93
N PHE A 250 1.58 -10.55 -11.88
CA PHE A 250 1.95 -9.66 -12.97
C PHE A 250 3.47 -9.49 -13.14
N SER A 251 4.22 -9.56 -12.04
CA SER A 251 5.68 -9.51 -12.07
C SER A 251 6.34 -10.87 -12.35
N ALA A 252 5.54 -11.93 -12.57
CA ALA A 252 6.03 -13.31 -12.63
C ALA A 252 6.90 -13.70 -11.40
N GLY A 253 6.59 -13.11 -10.24
CA GLY A 253 7.26 -13.34 -8.97
C GLY A 253 8.54 -12.53 -8.75
N SER A 254 8.91 -11.62 -9.66
CA SER A 254 10.11 -10.78 -9.50
C SER A 254 9.92 -9.66 -8.48
N GLN A 255 8.68 -9.19 -8.29
CA GLN A 255 8.33 -8.18 -7.28
C GLN A 255 7.69 -8.87 -6.07
N ARG A 256 8.07 -8.44 -4.87
CA ARG A 256 7.50 -8.94 -3.61
C ARG A 256 6.84 -7.78 -2.88
N LEU A 257 5.61 -7.99 -2.44
CA LEU A 257 4.91 -7.09 -1.55
C LEU A 257 4.99 -7.65 -0.12
N ILE A 258 5.33 -6.77 0.83
CA ILE A 258 5.25 -7.05 2.26
C ILE A 258 3.91 -6.52 2.74
N PHE A 259 3.14 -7.39 3.40
CA PHE A 259 1.90 -7.02 4.07
C PHE A 259 1.91 -7.56 5.50
N GLY A 260 1.58 -6.69 6.45
CA GLY A 260 1.40 -7.08 7.84
C GLY A 260 0.77 -5.98 8.67
N GLN A 261 0.53 -6.26 9.94
CA GLN A 261 -0.17 -5.35 10.84
C GLN A 261 0.26 -5.46 12.30
N THR A 262 0.04 -4.39 13.06
CA THR A 262 0.00 -4.39 14.53
C THR A 262 -1.44 -4.15 14.98
N GLY A 263 -1.87 -4.78 16.08
CA GLY A 263 -3.24 -4.72 16.56
C GLY A 263 -4.18 -5.78 15.98
N ALA A 264 -5.46 -5.69 16.35
CA ALA A 264 -6.47 -6.71 16.09
C ALA A 264 -7.64 -6.23 15.22
N GLY A 265 -7.75 -4.94 14.94
CA GLY A 265 -8.74 -4.41 14.01
C GLY A 265 -8.43 -4.70 12.54
N ASP A 266 -9.12 -3.96 11.67
CA ASP A 266 -8.83 -3.84 10.24
C ASP A 266 -9.35 -2.49 9.73
N VAL A 267 -8.66 -1.89 8.74
CA VAL A 267 -9.18 -0.70 8.07
C VAL A 267 -10.30 -1.14 7.13
N VAL A 268 -11.40 -0.40 7.06
CA VAL A 268 -12.58 -0.81 6.26
C VAL A 268 -12.92 0.26 5.24
N PHE A 269 -13.30 -0.17 4.04
CA PHE A 269 -13.76 0.63 2.90
C PHE A 269 -15.14 0.14 2.46
N THR A 270 -15.91 1.02 1.83
CA THR A 270 -17.25 0.70 1.33
C THR A 270 -17.19 0.17 -0.10
N THR A 271 -18.00 -0.84 -0.41
CA THR A 271 -18.22 -1.30 -1.80
C THR A 271 -19.70 -1.51 -2.07
N THR A 272 -20.04 -1.74 -3.34
CA THR A 272 -21.39 -2.14 -3.72
C THR A 272 -21.51 -3.66 -3.63
N PRO A 273 -22.46 -4.20 -2.83
CA PRO A 273 -22.70 -5.65 -2.79
C PRO A 273 -23.05 -6.19 -4.18
N SER A 274 -22.46 -7.33 -4.56
CA SER A 274 -22.77 -7.96 -5.84
C SER A 274 -24.18 -8.55 -5.85
N LEU A 275 -24.86 -8.53 -7.00
CA LEU A 275 -26.19 -9.15 -7.15
C LEU A 275 -26.16 -10.64 -6.78
N SER A 276 -25.08 -11.34 -7.13
CA SER A 276 -24.88 -12.74 -6.74
C SER A 276 -24.87 -12.93 -5.23
N TYR A 277 -24.22 -12.03 -4.50
CA TYR A 277 -24.17 -12.08 -3.04
C TYR A 277 -25.55 -11.81 -2.44
N ILE A 278 -26.23 -10.74 -2.87
CA ILE A 278 -27.59 -10.40 -2.42
C ILE A 278 -28.55 -11.58 -2.62
N LEU A 279 -28.55 -12.20 -3.80
CA LEU A 279 -29.42 -13.35 -4.11
C LEU A 279 -29.07 -14.58 -3.27
N ALA A 280 -27.79 -14.83 -2.99
CA ALA A 280 -27.36 -15.92 -2.12
C ALA A 280 -27.84 -15.71 -0.67
N THR A 281 -27.67 -14.51 -0.13
CA THR A 281 -28.15 -14.15 1.22
C THR A 281 -29.67 -14.26 1.32
N GLN A 282 -30.41 -13.72 0.35
CA GLN A 282 -31.88 -13.83 0.33
C GLN A 282 -32.35 -15.28 0.32
N ARG A 283 -31.70 -16.16 -0.47
CA ARG A 283 -32.03 -17.60 -0.48
C ARG A 283 -31.77 -18.26 0.87
N ALA A 284 -30.65 -17.94 1.52
CA ALA A 284 -30.32 -18.48 2.84
C ALA A 284 -31.36 -18.05 3.90
N LEU A 285 -31.73 -16.76 3.91
CA LEU A 285 -32.76 -16.22 4.81
C LEU A 285 -34.13 -16.90 4.61
N MET A 286 -34.54 -17.11 3.36
CA MET A 286 -35.84 -17.73 3.03
C MET A 286 -35.91 -19.23 3.39
N ARG A 287 -34.76 -19.91 3.55
CA ARG A 287 -34.71 -21.33 3.92
C ARG A 287 -34.74 -21.58 5.43
N ASN A 288 -34.81 -20.53 6.25
CA ASN A 288 -34.69 -20.62 7.71
C ASN A 288 -33.44 -21.41 8.14
N GLU A 289 -32.36 -21.32 7.36
CA GLU A 289 -31.02 -21.74 7.77
C GLU A 289 -30.44 -20.69 8.72
N PHE A 290 -31.15 -20.44 9.83
CA PHE A 290 -30.69 -19.57 10.90
C PHE A 290 -29.92 -20.40 11.93
N TYR A 291 -28.78 -19.86 12.35
CA TYR A 291 -27.77 -20.42 13.25
C TYR A 291 -26.85 -21.45 12.63
N LEU A 292 -25.86 -20.96 11.85
CA LEU A 292 -24.43 -21.18 12.14
C LEU A 292 -23.49 -20.56 11.10
N ASN A 293 -23.99 -19.99 9.99
CA ASN A 293 -23.14 -19.85 8.82
C ASN A 293 -23.26 -18.53 8.03
N LEU A 294 -23.95 -17.48 8.49
CA LEU A 294 -23.99 -16.23 7.73
C LEU A 294 -22.66 -15.45 7.74
N ILE A 295 -21.79 -15.73 8.71
CA ILE A 295 -20.42 -15.19 8.77
C ILE A 295 -19.43 -16.13 8.06
N ASP A 296 -19.77 -17.41 7.92
CA ASP A 296 -18.88 -18.46 7.41
C ASP A 296 -19.19 -18.86 5.95
N VAL A 297 -20.43 -19.11 5.53
CA VAL A 297 -20.72 -19.77 4.24
C VAL A 297 -20.35 -18.99 2.97
N THR A 298 -20.14 -17.67 3.05
CA THR A 298 -19.58 -16.90 1.91
C THR A 298 -18.10 -16.54 2.09
N ARG A 299 -17.51 -16.82 3.25
CA ARG A 299 -16.06 -16.74 3.51
C ARG A 299 -15.38 -18.11 3.44
N THR A 300 -16.14 -19.22 3.52
CA THR A 300 -15.68 -20.61 3.58
C THR A 300 -15.48 -21.31 2.24
N ASP A 301 -15.46 -20.60 1.10
CA ASP A 301 -14.70 -21.10 -0.07
C ASP A 301 -13.17 -20.94 0.14
N ASP A 302 -12.78 -21.02 1.42
CA ASP A 302 -11.47 -21.13 2.00
C ASP A 302 -10.69 -19.80 2.06
N PRO A 303 -10.55 -19.18 3.25
CA PRO A 303 -9.54 -18.13 3.48
C PRO A 303 -8.11 -18.67 3.19
N TYR A 304 -7.95 -20.00 3.19
CA TYR A 304 -6.75 -20.71 2.74
C TYR A 304 -6.78 -21.12 1.26
N SER A 305 -7.81 -20.88 0.43
CA SER A 305 -7.74 -21.19 -1.02
C SER A 305 -6.70 -20.28 -1.68
N TRP A 306 -6.64 -19.04 -1.20
CA TRP A 306 -5.60 -18.06 -1.52
C TRP A 306 -4.21 -18.48 -0.99
N GLN A 307 -4.13 -19.18 0.15
CA GLN A 307 -2.88 -19.77 0.66
C GLN A 307 -2.48 -21.07 -0.07
N LEU A 308 -3.43 -21.83 -0.59
CA LEU A 308 -3.22 -23.04 -1.38
C LEU A 308 -2.71 -22.68 -2.78
N LEU A 309 -3.17 -21.58 -3.37
CA LEU A 309 -2.61 -21.00 -4.60
C LEU A 309 -1.15 -20.60 -4.39
N THR A 310 -0.81 -19.90 -3.30
CA THR A 310 0.58 -19.53 -2.99
C THR A 310 1.45 -20.74 -2.63
N ARG A 311 0.94 -21.78 -1.95
CA ARG A 311 1.67 -23.05 -1.75
C ARG A 311 1.88 -23.83 -3.06
N ARG A 312 0.96 -23.74 -4.02
CA ARG A 312 1.09 -24.37 -5.35
C ARG A 312 2.11 -23.63 -6.22
N TYR A 313 2.21 -22.30 -6.10
CA TYR A 313 3.23 -21.48 -6.76
C TYR A 313 4.61 -21.61 -6.11
N MET A 314 4.70 -21.62 -4.78
CA MET A 314 5.97 -21.82 -4.03
C MET A 314 6.52 -23.25 -4.12
N ARG A 315 5.71 -24.22 -4.59
CA ARG A 315 6.15 -25.60 -4.89
C ARG A 315 6.52 -25.83 -6.35
N GLN A 316 6.37 -24.84 -7.24
CA GLN A 316 6.97 -24.96 -8.55
C GLN A 316 8.48 -24.79 -8.37
N PRO A 317 9.32 -25.78 -8.77
CA PRO A 317 10.74 -25.52 -8.86
C PRO A 317 10.91 -24.35 -9.83
N LEU A 318 11.60 -23.30 -9.37
CA LEU A 318 12.13 -22.24 -10.22
C LEU A 318 12.69 -22.90 -11.48
N ALA A 319 12.21 -22.47 -12.65
CA ALA A 319 12.77 -22.89 -13.92
C ALA A 319 14.30 -22.77 -13.82
N PRO A 320 15.08 -23.82 -14.13
CA PRO A 320 16.51 -23.76 -13.93
C PRO A 320 17.11 -22.65 -14.78
N LEU A 321 17.91 -21.82 -14.10
CA LEU A 321 18.84 -20.86 -14.67
C LEU A 321 19.61 -21.49 -15.85
N LYS A 322 19.79 -20.67 -16.89
CA LYS A 322 20.54 -20.89 -18.14
C LYS A 322 21.41 -22.16 -18.18
N GLU A 323 21.13 -22.99 -19.17
CA GLU A 323 21.86 -24.21 -19.55
C GLU A 323 23.39 -23.99 -19.49
N SER A 324 24.05 -24.67 -18.55
CA SER A 324 25.51 -24.60 -18.36
C SER A 324 26.25 -25.10 -19.61
N GLU A 325 27.46 -24.59 -19.88
CA GLU A 325 28.29 -24.98 -21.03
C GLU A 325 28.55 -26.50 -21.11
N GLU A 326 28.49 -27.19 -19.98
CA GLU A 326 28.59 -28.65 -19.87
C GLU A 326 27.42 -29.38 -20.53
N THR A 327 26.22 -28.83 -20.46
CA THR A 327 25.02 -29.36 -21.11
C THR A 327 25.08 -29.13 -22.64
N ARG A 328 25.71 -28.03 -23.06
CA ARG A 328 25.98 -27.71 -24.48
C ARG A 328 26.99 -28.68 -25.12
N LYS A 329 28.06 -29.06 -24.39
CA LYS A 329 29.05 -30.06 -24.86
C LYS A 329 28.43 -31.46 -25.00
N LYS A 330 27.62 -31.91 -24.04
CA LYS A 330 26.93 -33.22 -24.12
C LYS A 330 25.94 -33.32 -25.29
N LYS A 331 25.31 -32.20 -25.67
CA LYS A 331 24.37 -32.16 -26.81
C LYS A 331 25.09 -32.17 -28.17
N ALA A 332 26.31 -31.64 -28.25
CA ALA A 332 27.17 -31.73 -29.42
C ALA A 332 27.70 -33.16 -29.66
N GLU A 333 28.06 -33.89 -28.59
CA GLU A 333 28.47 -35.29 -28.67
C GLU A 333 27.31 -36.24 -29.07
N GLN A 334 26.07 -35.93 -28.69
CA GLN A 334 24.89 -36.73 -29.06
C GLN A 334 24.35 -36.46 -30.46
N THR A 335 24.71 -35.35 -31.12
CA THR A 335 24.19 -35.00 -32.46
C THR A 335 25.17 -35.22 -33.60
N GLY A 336 26.37 -35.74 -33.33
CA GLY A 336 27.33 -36.12 -34.38
C GLY A 336 27.77 -34.98 -35.30
N LYS A 337 27.63 -33.72 -34.87
CA LYS A 337 28.13 -32.55 -35.60
C LYS A 337 29.43 -32.09 -34.95
N SER A 338 30.54 -32.25 -35.67
CA SER A 338 31.84 -31.72 -35.25
C SER A 338 31.78 -30.21 -35.08
N VAL A 339 32.20 -29.71 -33.92
CA VAL A 339 32.54 -28.30 -33.72
C VAL A 339 34.07 -28.22 -33.78
N PHE A 340 34.61 -27.98 -34.97
CA PHE A 340 35.99 -27.57 -35.19
C PHE A 340 36.02 -26.47 -36.26
N GLY A 341 36.83 -25.44 -35.99
CA GLY A 341 37.13 -24.27 -36.84
C GLY A 341 36.44 -23.00 -36.33
N GLU A 342 37.10 -21.89 -35.99
CA GLU A 342 38.46 -21.37 -36.19
C GLU A 342 38.73 -20.39 -35.01
N GLU A 343 39.83 -20.50 -34.27
CA GLU A 343 41.11 -19.78 -34.46
C GLU A 343 40.99 -18.25 -34.33
N TYR A 344 41.37 -17.74 -33.15
CA TYR A 344 41.77 -16.34 -32.95
C TYR A 344 43.29 -16.28 -33.05
N ASP A 345 43.78 -15.48 -33.98
CA ASP A 345 45.16 -14.99 -34.03
C ASP A 345 45.11 -13.47 -33.80
N PHE A 346 45.80 -13.03 -32.73
CA PHE A 346 46.15 -11.67 -32.28
C PHE A 346 45.07 -10.60 -32.01
#